data_AF-A0A254UPU5-F1
#
_entry.id   AF-A0A254UPU5-F1
#
_cell.length_a   1.000
_cell.length_b   1.000
_cell.length_c   1.000
_cell.angle_alpha   90.00
_cell.angle_beta   90.00
_cell.angle_gamma   90.00
#
_symmetry.space_group_name_H-M   'P 1'
#
loop_
_entity.id
_entity.type
_entity.pdbx_description
1 polymer ?
#
loop_
_entity_poly.entity_id
_entity_poly.type
_entity_poly.pdbx_seq_one_letter_code
_entity_poly.pdbx_strand_id
1 'polypeptide(L)'
;MRKALLLLPFLAGCVPATPIVSDYNGDSVTIQTSMLADQAEVKVNAQAEADRICAKKGKRAEYASSRQVAEYTNAHLFLCL
;
A
#
# COMPACT_ATOMS: atom_id res chain seq x y z
N MET A 1 -0.63 -1.45 52.36
CA MET A 1 -0.07 -0.47 51.40
C MET A 1 -0.63 -0.79 50.02
N ARG A 2 -1.56 0.03 49.50
CA ARG A 2 -2.18 -0.18 48.18
C ARG A 2 -1.27 0.40 47.10
N LYS A 3 -0.65 -0.44 46.27
CA LYS A 3 0.10 0.00 45.08
C LYS A 3 -0.90 0.37 43.99
N ALA A 4 -1.00 1.65 43.68
CA ALA A 4 -1.73 2.12 42.51
C ALA A 4 -0.89 1.82 41.26
N LEU A 5 -1.36 0.87 40.44
CA LEU A 5 -0.77 0.54 39.16
C LEU A 5 -1.29 1.56 38.12
N LEU A 6 -0.43 2.52 37.76
CA LEU A 6 -0.68 3.48 36.68
C LEU A 6 -0.56 2.74 35.33
N LEU A 7 -1.71 2.50 34.68
CA LEU A 7 -1.78 2.06 33.29
C LEU A 7 -1.59 3.27 32.37
N LEU A 8 -0.41 3.41 31.77
CA LEU A 8 -0.20 4.32 30.65
C LEU A 8 -0.83 3.72 29.38
N PRO A 9 -1.75 4.42 28.70
CA PRO A 9 -2.20 4.00 27.38
C PRO A 9 -1.08 4.29 26.37
N PHE A 10 -0.48 3.24 25.80
CA PHE A 10 0.37 3.36 24.63
C PHE A 10 -0.52 3.61 23.41
N LEU A 11 -0.54 4.85 22.90
CA LEU A 11 -1.07 5.14 21.57
C LEU A 11 -0.09 4.61 20.51
N ALA A 12 -0.25 3.34 20.13
CA ALA A 12 0.36 2.82 18.91
C ALA A 12 -0.52 3.21 17.72
N GLY A 13 -0.33 4.42 17.19
CA GLY A 13 -0.92 4.83 15.92
C GLY A 13 -0.12 4.25 14.76
N CYS A 14 -0.43 3.03 14.34
CA CYS A 14 0.04 2.54 13.04
C CYS A 14 -0.85 3.16 11.97
N VAL A 15 -0.34 4.15 11.23
CA VAL A 15 -1.04 4.67 10.04
C VAL A 15 -0.69 3.71 8.90
N PRO A 16 -1.66 2.91 8.40
CA PRO A 16 -1.37 1.95 7.36
C PRO A 16 -0.88 2.67 6.11
N ALA A 17 0.07 2.06 5.40
CA ALA A 17 0.62 2.65 4.20
C ALA A 17 -0.46 2.70 3.12
N THR A 18 -1.05 3.87 2.88
CA THR A 18 -2.16 4.01 1.95
C THR A 18 -1.67 3.94 0.50
N PRO A 19 -2.09 2.93 -0.29
CA PRO A 19 -1.77 2.86 -1.70
C PRO A 19 -2.56 3.92 -2.48
N ILE A 20 -1.91 4.64 -3.40
CA ILE A 20 -2.53 5.67 -4.22
C ILE A 20 -2.48 5.24 -5.69
N VAL A 21 -3.63 5.13 -6.36
CA VAL A 21 -3.66 4.90 -7.82
C VAL A 21 -3.21 6.17 -8.53
N SER A 22 -2.05 6.14 -9.18
CA SER A 22 -1.52 7.30 -9.90
C SER A 22 -1.81 7.26 -11.41
N ASP A 23 -2.04 6.08 -11.96
CA ASP A 23 -2.38 5.90 -13.38
C ASP A 23 -3.18 4.60 -13.60
N TYR A 24 -4.08 4.60 -14.58
CA TYR A 24 -4.87 3.44 -15.01
C TYR A 24 -5.34 3.60 -16.46
N ASN A 25 -5.03 2.63 -17.32
CA ASN A 25 -5.38 2.67 -18.75
C ASN A 25 -6.33 1.56 -19.21
N GLY A 26 -6.80 0.69 -18.30
CA GLY A 26 -7.64 -0.46 -18.64
C GLY A 26 -6.92 -1.81 -18.57
N ASP A 27 -5.63 -1.82 -18.95
CA ASP A 27 -4.79 -3.03 -19.03
C ASP A 27 -3.63 -3.01 -18.02
N SER A 28 -3.36 -1.87 -17.40
CA SER A 28 -2.42 -1.74 -16.29
C SER A 28 -2.87 -0.68 -15.31
N VAL A 29 -2.41 -0.80 -14.06
CA VAL A 29 -2.59 0.17 -12.97
C VAL A 29 -1.24 0.47 -12.34
N THR A 30 -0.99 1.74 -12.03
CA THR A 30 0.20 2.16 -11.28
C THR A 30 -0.22 2.61 -9.89
N ILE A 31 0.39 2.01 -8.86
CA ILE A 31 0.16 2.32 -7.45
C ILE A 31 1.39 3.01 -6.87
N GLN A 32 1.20 4.21 -6.32
CA GLN A 32 2.22 4.93 -5.55
C GLN A 32 2.13 4.61 -4.07
N THR A 33 3.29 4.44 -3.44
CA THR A 33 3.43 4.11 -2.02
C THR A 33 4.60 4.88 -1.40
N SER A 34 4.53 5.10 -0.09
CA SER A 34 5.63 5.74 0.66
C SER A 34 6.77 4.75 0.92
N MET A 35 8.01 5.22 0.71
CA MET A 35 9.22 4.51 1.12
C MET A 35 9.48 4.58 2.63
N LEU A 36 8.79 5.49 3.33
CA LEU A 36 8.95 5.71 4.77
C LEU A 36 8.07 4.77 5.62
N ALA A 37 7.14 4.05 4.98
CA ALA A 37 6.29 3.07 5.63
C ALA A 37 6.91 1.67 5.63
N ASP A 38 6.33 0.75 6.41
CA ASP A 38 6.75 -0.66 6.40
C ASP A 38 6.59 -1.25 4.99
N GLN A 39 7.71 -1.66 4.40
CA GLN A 39 7.77 -2.14 3.03
C GLN A 39 7.08 -3.50 2.84
N ALA A 40 6.91 -4.29 3.90
CA ALA A 40 6.13 -5.52 3.82
C ALA A 40 4.63 -5.20 3.67
N GLU A 41 4.12 -4.28 4.50
CA GLU A 41 2.73 -3.82 4.46
C GLU A 41 2.42 -3.10 3.14
N VAL A 42 3.32 -2.20 2.70
CA VAL A 42 3.22 -1.47 1.43
C VAL A 42 2.99 -2.41 0.25
N LYS A 43 3.76 -3.50 0.16
CA LYS A 43 3.64 -4.46 -0.96
C LYS A 43 2.29 -5.18 -0.94
N VAL A 44 1.84 -5.60 0.24
CA VAL A 44 0.54 -6.26 0.41
C VAL A 44 -0.60 -5.31 0.02
N ASN A 45 -0.56 -4.07 0.52
CA ASN A 45 -1.59 -3.07 0.26
C ASN A 45 -1.61 -2.65 -1.22
N ALA A 46 -0.44 -2.51 -1.85
CA ALA A 46 -0.35 -2.19 -3.28
C ALA A 46 -0.93 -3.31 -4.16
N GLN A 47 -0.61 -4.57 -3.86
CA GLN A 47 -1.17 -5.72 -4.57
C GLN A 47 -2.69 -5.80 -4.38
N ALA A 48 -3.19 -5.66 -3.14
CA ALA A 48 -4.61 -5.71 -2.85
C ALA A 48 -5.40 -4.61 -3.58
N GLU A 49 -4.85 -3.39 -3.67
CA GLU A 49 -5.47 -2.30 -4.41
C GLU A 49 -5.44 -2.53 -5.92
N ALA A 50 -4.32 -3.05 -6.45
CA ALA A 50 -4.23 -3.41 -7.86
C ALA A 50 -5.26 -4.50 -8.23
N ASP A 51 -5.38 -5.55 -7.40
CA ASP A 51 -6.36 -6.62 -7.58
C ASP A 51 -7.80 -6.07 -7.57
N ARG A 52 -8.12 -5.17 -6.63
CA ARG A 52 -9.43 -4.51 -6.57
C ARG A 52 -9.75 -3.75 -7.85
N ILE A 53 -8.77 -3.06 -8.44
CA ILE A 53 -8.94 -2.30 -9.68
C ILE A 53 -9.10 -3.24 -10.89
N CYS A 54 -8.20 -4.20 -11.07
CA CYS A 54 -8.24 -5.13 -12.20
C CYS A 54 -9.49 -6.03 -12.17
N ALA A 55 -9.97 -6.42 -10.98
CA ALA A 55 -11.17 -7.22 -10.81
C ALA A 55 -12.44 -6.55 -11.36
N LYS A 56 -12.49 -5.22 -11.46
CA LYS A 56 -13.61 -4.50 -12.10
C LYS A 56 -13.78 -4.83 -13.59
N LYS A 57 -12.75 -5.41 -14.22
CA LYS A 57 -12.77 -5.91 -15.60
C LYS A 57 -12.70 -7.44 -15.68
N GLY A 58 -12.86 -8.14 -14.55
CA GLY A 58 -12.73 -9.60 -14.49
C GLY A 58 -11.29 -10.11 -14.66
N LYS A 59 -10.30 -9.25 -14.45
CA LYS A 59 -8.86 -9.56 -14.60
C LYS A 59 -8.17 -9.64 -13.24
N ARG A 60 -7.01 -10.29 -13.16
CA ARG A 60 -6.13 -10.34 -11.98
C ARG A 60 -4.98 -9.35 -12.13
N ALA A 61 -4.48 -8.81 -11.02
CA ALA A 61 -3.31 -7.95 -11.06
C ALA A 61 -2.03 -8.78 -10.96
N GLU A 62 -1.12 -8.58 -11.89
CA GLU A 62 0.23 -9.16 -11.87
C GLU A 62 1.27 -8.06 -11.74
N TYR A 63 2.12 -8.15 -10.72
CA TYR A 63 3.21 -7.20 -10.52
C TYR A 63 4.21 -7.25 -11.68
N ALA A 64 4.47 -6.09 -12.30
CA ALA A 64 5.40 -5.97 -13.41
C ALA A 64 6.73 -5.31 -13.01
N SER A 65 6.67 -4.16 -12.35
CA SER A 65 7.88 -3.43 -11.97
C SER A 65 7.64 -2.39 -10.87
N SER A 66 8.73 -1.91 -10.28
CA SER A 66 8.75 -0.76 -9.39
C SER A 66 9.80 0.22 -9.85
N ARG A 67 9.53 1.51 -9.66
CA ARG A 67 10.53 2.56 -9.80
C ARG A 67 10.38 3.59 -8.69
N GLN A 68 11.49 4.18 -8.28
CA GLN A 68 11.46 5.33 -7.40
C GLN A 68 10.97 6.56 -8.16
N VAL A 69 10.18 7.38 -7.49
CA VAL A 69 9.71 8.70 -7.96
C VAL A 69 10.03 9.75 -6.88
N ALA A 70 9.61 11.00 -7.07
CA ALA A 70 9.92 12.10 -6.15
C ALA A 70 9.36 11.87 -4.73
N GLU A 71 9.82 12.65 -3.76
CA GLU A 71 9.24 12.72 -2.41
C GLU A 71 9.20 11.39 -1.63
N TYR A 72 10.26 10.58 -1.73
CA TYR A 72 10.35 9.28 -1.03
C TYR A 72 9.17 8.35 -1.34
N THR A 73 8.75 8.31 -2.61
CA THR A 73 7.70 7.40 -3.05
C THR A 73 8.20 6.41 -4.11
N ASN A 74 7.58 5.23 -4.13
CA ASN A 74 7.74 4.23 -5.18
C ASN A 74 6.47 4.20 -6.03
N ALA A 75 6.62 4.00 -7.33
CA ALA A 75 5.54 3.68 -8.25
C ALA A 75 5.64 2.21 -8.67
N HIS A 76 4.61 1.43 -8.37
CA HIS A 76 4.49 0.01 -8.67
C HIS A 76 3.52 -0.20 -9.83
N LEU A 77 4.01 -0.76 -10.94
CA LEU A 77 3.19 -1.11 -12.10
C LEU A 77 2.65 -2.53 -11.94
N PHE A 78 1.35 -2.68 -12.15
CA PHE A 78 0.68 -3.97 -12.25
C PHE A 78 -0.04 -4.09 -13.60
N LEU A 79 0.05 -5.25 -14.23
CA LEU A 79 -0.73 -5.59 -15.42
C LEU A 79 -2.07 -6.20 -14.97
N CYS A 80 -3.16 -5.82 -15.64
CA CYS A 80 -4.45 -6.47 -15.49
C CYS A 80 -4.58 -7.55 -16.56
N LEU A 81 -4.50 -8.83 -16.14
CA LEU A 81 -4.51 -10.01 -17.01
C LEU A 81 -5.72 -10.91 -16.76
#